data_AF-A0A7Z9WVA9-F1
#
_entry.id   AF-A0A7Z9WVA9-F1
#
_cell.length_a   1.000
_cell.length_b   1.000
_cell.length_c   1.000
_cell.angle_alpha   90.00
_cell.angle_beta   90.00
_cell.angle_gamma   90.00
#
_symmetry.space_group_name_H-M   'P 1'
#
loop_
_entity.id
_entity.type
_entity.pdbx_description
1 polymer ?
#
loop_
_entity_poly.entity_id
_entity_poly.type
_entity_poly.pdbx_seq_one_letter_code
_entity_poly.pdbx_strand_id
1 'polypeptide(L)'
;GYVYIRAEYPLAVERLEMALEQALEHGFLGKNIHNSGFDFDVKVKLGAGAFVCGEETALIASIEGERGMPRAKPPFPANKGLWGKPTIINNVETWANLPPIIQNGADWYAAIGSEKSKGTKVFALTGKINNTGLIEVPMGIKLRDIIFDIGGGIEGGRLLKAVQTGGPSGGCIPQAHIDMKVDYDSLTEIGSMMGSGGMVVLDETDCMVNISKFFLEFTQSESCGKCIPCRIGTKRMLEILTRITEGEGREGDIELLLDLGNDVKETSLCGLGMSAPNPVLSTVRYFRHEYEAHINHKHCPAKVCRKLLTYFIRQDLCVGCGACAKTCPTGAASGKKKKPHRIDTSSCIKCGACFDVCKTKAVLKE
;
A
#
# COMPACT_ATOMS: atom_id res chain seq x y z
N GLY A 1 9.23 29.67 5.06
CA GLY A 1 8.95 28.23 4.93
C GLY A 1 7.71 28.01 4.09
N TYR A 2 7.56 26.80 3.54
CA TYR A 2 6.33 26.35 2.88
C TYR A 2 5.89 25.03 3.50
N VAL A 3 4.59 24.89 3.75
CA VAL A 3 3.97 23.61 4.13
C VAL A 3 3.09 23.17 2.97
N TYR A 4 3.44 22.04 2.35
CA TYR A 4 2.69 21.46 1.25
C TYR A 4 1.69 20.43 1.80
N ILE A 5 0.39 20.70 1.64
CA ILE A 5 -0.68 19.85 2.16
C ILE A 5 -1.56 19.38 1.01
N ARG A 6 -1.99 18.13 1.06
CA ARG A 6 -2.99 17.59 0.15
C ARG A 6 -4.35 18.27 0.37
N ALA A 7 -4.99 18.76 -0.69
CA ALA A 7 -6.31 19.39 -0.60
C ALA A 7 -7.39 18.44 -0.04
N GLU A 8 -7.16 17.13 -0.11
CA GLU A 8 -8.05 16.11 0.44
C GLU A 8 -8.12 16.13 1.99
N TYR A 9 -7.30 16.93 2.67
CA TYR A 9 -7.22 17.02 4.14
C TYR A 9 -7.74 18.35 4.69
N PRO A 10 -9.04 18.69 4.50
CA PRO A 10 -9.58 20.01 4.85
C PRO A 10 -9.41 20.35 6.33
N LEU A 11 -9.63 19.38 7.22
CA LEU A 11 -9.49 19.58 8.66
C LEU A 11 -8.03 19.84 9.08
N ALA A 12 -7.05 19.25 8.38
CA ALA A 12 -5.64 19.49 8.67
C ALA A 12 -5.21 20.87 8.19
N VAL A 13 -5.74 21.33 7.05
CA VAL A 13 -5.50 22.68 6.53
C VAL A 13 -6.07 23.72 7.50
N GLU A 14 -7.35 23.61 7.85
CA GLU A 14 -8.03 24.53 8.78
C GLU A 14 -7.27 24.65 10.11
N ARG A 15 -6.91 23.52 10.72
CA ARG A 15 -6.18 23.51 11.99
C ARG A 15 -4.78 24.10 11.87
N LEU A 16 -4.08 23.85 10.77
CA LEU A 16 -2.75 24.43 10.58
C LEU A 16 -2.83 25.94 10.36
N GLU A 17 -3.78 26.40 9.56
CA GLU A 17 -3.99 27.83 9.32
C GLU A 17 -4.29 28.56 10.64
N MET A 18 -5.20 28.03 11.46
CA MET A 18 -5.45 28.55 12.81
C MET A 18 -4.19 28.58 13.68
N ALA A 19 -3.38 27.52 13.65
CA ALA A 19 -2.14 27.45 14.44
C ALA A 19 -1.07 28.45 13.95
N LEU A 20 -0.98 28.70 12.64
CA LEU A 20 -0.07 29.69 12.07
C LEU A 20 -0.49 31.12 12.43
N GLU A 21 -1.80 31.41 12.42
CA GLU A 21 -2.34 32.70 12.89
C GLU A 21 -2.02 32.92 14.37
N GLN A 22 -2.29 31.93 15.22
CA GLN A 22 -1.95 32.00 16.64
C GLN A 22 -0.44 32.18 16.86
N ALA A 23 0.40 31.50 16.09
CA ALA A 23 1.86 31.63 16.19
C ALA A 23 2.34 33.05 15.81
N LEU A 24 1.71 33.68 14.81
CA LEU A 24 1.98 35.07 14.45
C LEU A 24 1.54 36.03 15.55
N GLU A 25 0.34 35.87 16.10
CA GLU A 25 -0.21 36.72 17.17
C GLU A 25 0.65 36.71 18.44
N HIS A 26 1.19 35.54 18.79
CA HIS A 26 2.05 35.36 19.97
C HIS A 26 3.54 35.65 19.68
N GLY A 27 3.90 36.02 18.46
CA GLY A 27 5.28 36.37 18.08
C GLY A 27 6.23 35.18 17.96
N PHE A 28 5.71 33.95 17.82
CA PHE A 28 6.49 32.74 17.50
C PHE A 28 6.85 32.64 16.02
N LEU A 29 6.16 33.39 15.17
CA LEU A 29 6.37 33.48 13.73
C LEU A 29 6.29 34.95 13.30
N GLY A 30 7.01 35.33 12.24
CA GLY A 30 7.02 36.68 11.68
C GLY A 30 8.41 37.32 11.74
N LYS A 31 8.44 38.63 11.99
CA LYS A 31 9.69 39.41 12.06
C LYS A 31 10.27 39.41 13.46
N ASN A 32 11.60 39.31 13.54
CA ASN A 32 12.40 39.42 14.73
C ASN A 32 11.87 38.58 15.90
N ILE A 33 11.70 37.28 15.66
CA ILE A 33 11.08 36.32 16.60
C ILE A 33 11.79 36.42 17.95
N HIS A 34 11.05 36.78 19.01
CA HIS A 34 11.57 37.02 20.36
C HIS A 34 12.82 37.92 20.43
N ASN A 35 12.93 38.94 19.57
CA ASN A 35 14.10 39.84 19.49
C ASN A 35 15.42 39.13 19.16
N SER A 36 15.37 37.94 18.53
CA SER A 36 16.57 37.16 18.18
C SER A 36 17.34 37.68 16.96
N GLY A 37 16.79 38.64 16.21
CA GLY A 37 17.30 39.09 14.92
C GLY A 37 16.94 38.15 13.76
N PHE A 38 16.12 37.13 14.00
CA PHE A 38 15.70 36.14 13.00
C PHE A 38 14.25 36.36 12.56
N ASP A 39 14.06 36.42 11.25
CA ASP A 39 12.75 36.51 10.60
C ASP A 39 12.38 35.15 10.01
N PHE A 40 11.19 34.64 10.30
CA PHE A 40 10.68 33.41 9.69
C PHE A 40 9.17 33.46 9.55
N ASP A 41 8.69 33.17 8.35
CA ASP A 41 7.27 33.13 8.02
C ASP A 41 6.96 31.83 7.27
N VAL A 42 5.72 31.35 7.32
CA VAL A 42 5.31 30.07 6.74
C VAL A 42 4.05 30.25 5.89
N LYS A 43 4.08 29.68 4.68
CA LYS A 43 2.93 29.69 3.76
C LYS A 43 2.42 28.28 3.53
N VAL A 44 1.11 28.11 3.56
CA VAL A 44 0.46 26.84 3.19
C VAL A 44 0.27 26.80 1.67
N LYS A 45 0.62 25.67 1.05
CA LYS A 45 0.36 25.39 -0.36
C LYS A 45 -0.43 24.10 -0.48
N LEU A 46 -1.58 24.18 -1.13
CA LEU A 46 -2.44 23.02 -1.35
C LEU A 46 -2.07 22.29 -2.65
N GLY A 47 -1.89 20.98 -2.56
CA GLY A 47 -1.73 20.07 -3.69
C GLY A 47 -3.08 19.55 -4.20
N ALA A 48 -3.15 19.20 -5.48
CA ALA A 48 -4.40 18.80 -6.16
C ALA A 48 -4.52 17.27 -6.36
N GLY A 49 -4.26 16.48 -5.31
CA GLY A 49 -4.57 15.05 -5.32
C GLY A 49 -3.66 14.13 -6.14
N ALA A 50 -2.37 14.46 -6.29
CA ALA A 50 -1.40 13.61 -6.97
C ALA A 50 -0.37 13.04 -5.99
N PHE A 51 -0.31 11.71 -5.84
CA PHE A 51 0.62 11.04 -4.91
C PHE A 51 2.08 11.33 -5.23
N VAL A 52 2.42 11.41 -6.53
CA VAL A 52 3.78 11.73 -6.99
C VAL A 52 4.29 13.10 -6.50
N CYS A 53 3.40 14.05 -6.20
CA CYS A 53 3.77 15.35 -5.64
C CYS A 53 4.28 15.26 -4.18
N GLY A 54 4.22 14.09 -3.55
CA GLY A 54 4.94 13.83 -2.30
C GLY A 54 6.45 13.60 -2.48
N GLU A 55 6.91 13.35 -3.72
CA GLU A 55 8.33 13.22 -4.04
C GLU A 55 9.00 14.61 -4.04
N GLU A 56 10.20 14.72 -3.47
CA GLU A 56 10.86 16.01 -3.18
C GLU A 56 10.95 16.99 -4.37
N THR A 57 11.31 16.52 -5.56
CA THR A 57 11.50 17.39 -6.73
C THR A 57 10.17 17.66 -7.44
N ALA A 58 9.25 16.70 -7.42
CA ALA A 58 7.89 16.90 -7.92
C ALA A 58 7.10 17.88 -7.04
N LEU A 59 7.31 17.85 -5.72
CA LEU A 59 6.76 18.80 -4.76
C LEU A 59 7.20 20.22 -5.09
N ILE A 60 8.50 20.43 -5.32
CA ILE A 60 9.04 21.74 -5.73
C ILE A 60 8.35 22.22 -7.01
N ALA A 61 8.32 21.40 -8.06
CA ALA A 61 7.67 21.75 -9.32
C ALA A 61 6.19 22.12 -9.11
N SER A 62 5.47 21.39 -8.26
CA SER A 62 4.08 21.67 -7.93
C SER A 62 3.91 23.00 -7.17
N ILE A 63 4.82 23.36 -6.26
CA ILE A 63 4.79 24.67 -5.58
C ILE A 63 5.06 25.79 -6.58
N GLU A 64 5.99 25.58 -7.51
CA GLU A 64 6.36 26.54 -8.57
C GLU A 64 5.23 26.77 -9.60
N GLY A 65 4.15 25.98 -9.54
CA GLY A 65 3.02 26.06 -10.47
C GLY A 65 3.22 25.23 -11.75
N GLU A 66 4.29 24.45 -11.83
CA GLU A 66 4.51 23.48 -12.89
C GLU A 66 3.71 22.19 -12.62
N ARG A 67 3.66 21.31 -13.62
CA ARG A 67 3.17 19.95 -13.41
C ARG A 67 4.09 19.22 -12.44
N GLY A 68 3.52 18.58 -11.42
CA GLY A 68 4.24 17.82 -10.38
C GLY A 68 4.98 16.60 -10.94
N MET A 69 6.10 16.84 -11.60
CA MET A 69 6.96 15.83 -12.20
C MET A 69 8.35 15.90 -11.57
N PRO A 70 8.94 14.76 -11.18
CA PRO A 70 10.29 14.75 -10.63
C PRO A 70 11.33 15.30 -11.62
N ARG A 71 12.37 15.93 -11.09
CA ARG A 71 13.54 16.42 -11.84
C ARG A 71 14.72 15.47 -11.61
N ALA A 72 15.55 15.27 -12.63
CA ALA A 72 16.75 14.47 -12.49
C ALA A 72 17.74 15.17 -11.55
N LYS A 73 18.42 14.39 -10.73
CA LYS A 73 19.52 14.85 -9.87
C LYS A 73 20.84 14.40 -10.51
N PRO A 74 21.89 15.23 -10.56
CA PRO A 74 21.99 16.64 -10.11
C PRO A 74 21.28 17.67 -11.04
N PRO A 75 21.01 18.91 -10.55
CA PRO A 75 21.36 19.44 -9.24
C PRO A 75 20.42 18.96 -8.12
N PHE A 76 20.96 18.78 -6.91
CA PHE A 76 20.16 18.45 -5.73
C PHE A 76 19.41 19.68 -5.20
N PRO A 77 18.22 19.52 -4.59
CA PRO A 77 17.44 20.64 -4.04
C PRO A 77 18.21 21.48 -3.02
N ALA A 78 19.11 20.85 -2.25
CA ALA A 78 19.97 21.54 -1.29
C ALA A 78 20.86 22.61 -1.95
N ASN A 79 21.22 22.45 -3.23
CA ASN A 79 21.98 23.45 -3.98
C ASN A 79 21.05 24.34 -4.81
N LYS A 80 20.05 23.75 -5.48
CA LYS A 80 19.13 24.43 -6.38
C LYS A 80 17.74 23.78 -6.33
N GLY A 81 16.92 24.20 -5.38
CA GLY A 81 15.55 23.76 -5.18
C GLY A 81 14.52 24.79 -5.63
N LEU A 82 13.63 25.19 -4.71
CA LEU A 82 12.50 26.09 -4.97
C LEU A 82 12.98 27.46 -5.48
N TRP A 83 12.50 27.85 -6.67
CA TRP A 83 12.91 29.03 -7.44
C TRP A 83 14.42 29.18 -7.58
N GLY A 84 15.11 28.04 -7.71
CA GLY A 84 16.56 27.96 -7.84
C GLY A 84 17.33 28.28 -6.56
N LYS A 85 16.66 28.36 -5.39
CA LYS A 85 17.30 28.58 -4.09
C LYS A 85 17.56 27.26 -3.36
N PRO A 86 18.63 27.18 -2.54
CA PRO A 86 18.85 26.06 -1.63
C PRO A 86 17.60 25.74 -0.81
N THR A 87 17.07 24.52 -0.96
CA THR A 87 15.83 24.11 -0.31
C THR A 87 15.99 22.71 0.27
N ILE A 88 15.61 22.56 1.54
CA ILE A 88 15.54 21.28 2.24
C ILE A 88 14.07 20.94 2.46
N ILE A 89 13.71 19.69 2.17
CA ILE A 89 12.35 19.18 2.30
C ILE A 89 12.40 18.05 3.32
N ASN A 90 11.49 18.08 4.28
CA ASN A 90 11.36 17.06 5.30
C ASN A 90 9.88 16.72 5.51
N ASN A 91 9.61 15.49 5.94
CA ASN A 91 8.27 15.08 6.32
C ASN A 91 7.82 15.78 7.62
N VAL A 92 6.51 15.90 7.81
CA VAL A 92 5.91 16.45 9.03
C VAL A 92 6.38 15.71 10.28
N GLU A 93 6.47 14.37 10.22
CA GLU A 93 6.95 13.55 11.35
C GLU A 93 8.38 13.91 11.76
N THR A 94 9.26 14.14 10.79
CA THR A 94 10.64 14.57 11.06
C THR A 94 10.67 15.90 11.82
N TRP A 95 9.85 16.87 11.40
CA TRP A 95 9.74 18.16 12.09
C TRP A 95 9.08 18.04 13.47
N ALA A 96 8.06 17.17 13.61
CA ALA A 96 7.37 16.93 14.87
C ALA A 96 8.29 16.32 15.94
N ASN A 97 9.31 15.57 15.52
CA ASN A 97 10.31 14.99 16.43
C ASN A 97 11.36 16.00 16.90
N LEU A 98 11.54 17.17 16.24
CA LEU A 98 12.60 18.12 16.64
C LEU A 98 12.34 18.80 17.98
N PRO A 99 11.15 19.35 18.30
CA PRO A 99 10.91 19.99 19.59
C PRO A 99 11.25 19.10 20.80
N PRO A 100 10.79 17.84 20.91
CA PRO A 100 11.17 16.99 22.05
C PRO A 100 12.66 16.62 22.06
N ILE A 101 13.31 16.50 20.90
CA ILE A 101 14.78 16.28 20.82
C ILE A 101 15.53 17.49 21.36
N ILE A 102 15.13 18.71 21.00
CA ILE A 102 15.78 19.95 21.47
C ILE A 102 15.58 20.12 22.97
N GLN A 103 14.39 19.76 23.49
CA GLN A 103 14.07 19.90 24.92
C GLN A 103 14.78 18.87 25.80
N ASN A 104 14.84 17.60 25.37
CA ASN A 104 15.36 16.50 26.19
C ASN A 104 16.81 16.09 25.83
N GLY A 105 17.36 16.63 24.74
CA GLY A 105 18.68 16.30 24.22
C GLY A 105 18.68 15.14 23.22
N ALA A 106 19.72 15.09 22.39
CA ALA A 106 19.88 14.07 21.35
C ALA A 106 20.08 12.66 21.95
N ASP A 107 20.79 12.55 23.08
CA ASP A 107 21.05 11.26 23.75
C ASP A 107 19.77 10.59 24.23
N TRP A 108 18.79 11.38 24.69
CA TRP A 108 17.46 10.87 25.08
C TRP A 108 16.76 10.20 23.89
N TYR A 109 16.75 10.86 22.73
CA TYR A 109 16.13 10.30 21.53
C TYR A 109 16.90 9.10 20.98
N ALA A 110 18.24 9.15 21.05
CA ALA A 110 19.13 8.06 20.63
C ALA A 110 19.09 6.83 21.56
N ALA A 111 18.64 7.00 22.80
CA ALA A 111 18.38 5.90 23.74
C ALA A 111 17.13 5.09 23.36
N ILE A 112 16.24 5.64 22.53
CA ILE A 112 15.06 4.96 22.00
C ILE A 112 15.42 4.33 20.65
N GLY A 113 14.95 3.11 20.42
CA GLY A 113 15.08 2.43 19.14
C GLY A 113 16.24 1.43 19.06
N SER A 114 16.64 1.06 17.85
CA SER A 114 17.76 0.14 17.62
C SER A 114 19.11 0.87 17.56
N GLU A 115 20.22 0.15 17.41
CA GLU A 115 21.55 0.76 17.31
C GLU A 115 21.67 1.71 16.12
N LYS A 116 21.13 1.29 14.96
CA LYS A 116 21.21 2.04 13.70
C LYS A 116 19.99 2.93 13.44
N SER A 117 18.85 2.62 14.06
CA SER A 117 17.59 3.35 13.84
C SER A 117 17.07 3.92 15.15
N LYS A 118 17.31 5.22 15.37
CA LYS A 118 16.99 5.92 16.61
C LYS A 118 15.58 6.48 16.62
N GLY A 119 15.01 6.58 17.82
CA GLY A 119 13.73 7.22 18.08
C GLY A 119 12.50 6.36 17.86
N THR A 120 11.38 7.05 17.65
CA THR A 120 10.07 6.46 17.41
C THR A 120 9.63 6.64 15.95
N LYS A 121 8.64 5.84 15.55
CA LYS A 121 8.02 5.92 14.23
C LYS A 121 6.51 5.77 14.39
N VAL A 122 5.78 6.60 13.67
CA VAL A 122 4.32 6.49 13.55
C VAL A 122 3.97 5.55 12.40
N PHE A 123 3.13 4.56 12.67
CA PHE A 123 2.56 3.65 11.68
C PHE A 123 1.05 3.79 11.61
N ALA A 124 0.50 3.70 10.39
CA ALA A 124 -0.92 3.53 10.13
C ALA A 124 -1.21 2.03 9.97
N LEU A 125 -1.71 1.42 11.04
CA LEU A 125 -2.03 -0.01 11.11
C LEU A 125 -3.46 -0.22 10.62
N THR A 126 -3.63 -1.03 9.57
CA THR A 126 -4.91 -1.29 8.91
C THR A 126 -4.96 -2.71 8.33
N GLY A 127 -6.05 -3.07 7.65
CA GLY A 127 -6.27 -4.39 7.07
C GLY A 127 -7.05 -5.32 8.00
N LYS A 128 -6.71 -6.61 8.00
CA LYS A 128 -7.39 -7.69 8.75
C LYS A 128 -6.93 -7.77 10.20
N ILE A 129 -7.15 -6.70 10.96
CA ILE A 129 -6.67 -6.56 12.33
C ILE A 129 -7.73 -5.98 13.26
N ASN A 130 -7.75 -6.40 14.53
CA ASN A 130 -8.77 -5.98 15.49
C ASN A 130 -8.68 -4.49 15.85
N ASN A 131 -7.48 -3.99 16.13
CA ASN A 131 -7.24 -2.59 16.47
C ASN A 131 -6.60 -1.86 15.29
N THR A 132 -7.43 -1.16 14.51
CA THR A 132 -6.97 -0.30 13.40
C THR A 132 -6.75 1.13 13.89
N GLY A 133 -5.67 1.78 13.49
CA GLY A 133 -5.39 3.16 13.89
C GLY A 133 -3.97 3.64 13.61
N LEU A 134 -3.64 4.82 14.13
CA LEU A 134 -2.28 5.33 14.18
C LEU A 134 -1.63 4.88 15.48
N ILE A 135 -0.43 4.32 15.38
CA ILE A 135 0.37 3.86 16.51
C ILE A 135 1.74 4.52 16.44
N GLU A 136 2.29 4.91 17.59
CA GLU A 136 3.67 5.35 17.71
C GLU A 136 4.45 4.28 18.47
N VAL A 137 5.52 3.78 17.85
CA VAL A 137 6.32 2.68 18.39
C VAL A 137 7.82 3.00 18.33
N PRO A 138 8.64 2.47 19.24
CA PRO A 138 10.09 2.60 19.13
C PRO A 138 10.60 1.85 17.89
N MET A 139 11.58 2.42 17.21
CA MET A 139 12.24 1.76 16.08
C MET A 139 12.88 0.42 16.51
N GLY A 140 12.75 -0.62 15.68
CA GLY A 140 13.29 -1.94 16.00
C GLY A 140 12.42 -2.80 16.91
N ILE A 141 11.21 -2.35 17.28
CA ILE A 141 10.16 -3.22 17.84
C ILE A 141 9.92 -4.41 16.90
N LYS A 142 9.54 -5.58 17.44
CA LYS A 142 9.22 -6.73 16.59
C LYS A 142 7.89 -6.54 15.89
N LEU A 143 7.80 -7.05 14.67
CA LEU A 143 6.54 -7.03 13.92
C LEU A 143 5.44 -7.80 14.66
N ARG A 144 5.77 -8.92 15.31
CA ARG A 144 4.85 -9.68 16.17
C ARG A 144 4.17 -8.82 17.22
N ASP A 145 4.96 -8.03 17.94
CA ASP A 145 4.48 -7.21 19.07
C ASP A 145 3.53 -6.10 18.53
N ILE A 146 3.85 -5.52 17.37
CA ILE A 146 2.94 -4.59 16.69
C ILE A 146 1.60 -5.26 16.36
N ILE A 147 1.62 -6.46 15.78
CA ILE A 147 0.41 -7.13 15.28
C ILE A 147 -0.45 -7.68 16.41
N PHE A 148 0.15 -8.36 17.38
CA PHE A 148 -0.58 -9.09 18.42
C PHE A 148 -0.78 -8.28 19.70
N ASP A 149 0.21 -7.52 20.16
CA ASP A 149 0.10 -6.79 21.43
C ASP A 149 -0.63 -5.46 21.22
N ILE A 150 -0.23 -4.68 20.22
CA ILE A 150 -0.86 -3.38 19.92
C ILE A 150 -2.10 -3.57 19.05
N GLY A 151 -1.96 -4.32 17.96
CA GLY A 151 -3.01 -4.58 16.99
C GLY A 151 -4.13 -5.49 17.49
N GLY A 152 -3.94 -6.19 18.60
CA GLY A 152 -4.93 -7.11 19.16
C GLY A 152 -5.13 -8.38 18.34
N GLY A 153 -4.21 -8.69 17.41
CA GLY A 153 -4.27 -9.87 16.55
C GLY A 153 -5.21 -9.74 15.35
N ILE A 154 -5.34 -10.85 14.62
CA ILE A 154 -6.06 -10.91 13.34
C ILE A 154 -7.57 -11.00 13.57
N GLU A 155 -8.32 -10.32 12.71
CA GLU A 155 -9.79 -10.30 12.73
C GLU A 155 -10.35 -11.75 12.69
N GLY A 156 -11.24 -12.07 13.63
CA GLY A 156 -11.88 -13.38 13.68
C GLY A 156 -10.97 -14.55 14.07
N GLY A 157 -9.79 -14.31 14.64
CA GLY A 157 -8.86 -15.36 15.10
C GLY A 157 -8.21 -16.15 13.96
N ARG A 158 -8.15 -15.54 12.77
CA ARG A 158 -7.57 -16.10 11.56
C ARG A 158 -6.04 -16.12 11.60
N LEU A 159 -5.43 -16.77 10.62
CA LEU A 159 -3.99 -16.89 10.50
C LEU A 159 -3.41 -15.67 9.76
N LEU A 160 -2.37 -15.08 10.34
CA LEU A 160 -1.61 -14.05 9.63
C LEU A 160 -0.96 -14.66 8.39
N LYS A 161 -1.17 -14.06 7.23
CA LYS A 161 -0.50 -14.46 5.99
C LYS A 161 0.71 -13.59 5.69
N ALA A 162 0.49 -12.28 5.68
CA ALA A 162 1.52 -11.31 5.39
C ALA A 162 1.19 -9.93 5.98
N VAL A 163 2.21 -9.08 6.09
CA VAL A 163 2.04 -7.65 6.37
C VAL A 163 2.70 -6.87 5.25
N GLN A 164 1.94 -6.00 4.60
CA GLN A 164 2.46 -5.08 3.61
C GLN A 164 2.93 -3.82 4.33
N THR A 165 4.19 -3.43 4.14
CA THR A 165 4.77 -2.26 4.81
C THR A 165 5.40 -1.32 3.82
N GLY A 166 5.37 -0.02 4.12
CA GLY A 166 6.03 1.01 3.29
C GLY A 166 5.09 1.73 2.33
N GLY A 167 3.77 1.61 2.55
CA GLY A 167 2.76 2.20 1.66
C GLY A 167 2.63 1.43 0.35
N PRO A 168 1.93 1.95 -0.67
CA PRO A 168 1.53 1.17 -1.84
C PRO A 168 2.67 0.65 -2.71
N SER A 169 3.89 1.17 -2.59
CA SER A 169 5.09 0.70 -3.29
C SER A 169 6.04 -0.11 -2.41
N GLY A 170 5.59 -0.51 -1.22
CA GLY A 170 6.36 -1.33 -0.29
C GLY A 170 6.16 -2.84 -0.48
N GLY A 171 7.02 -3.65 0.13
CA GLY A 171 6.97 -5.11 0.00
C GLY A 171 6.02 -5.79 0.98
N CYS A 172 5.70 -7.07 0.70
CA CYS A 172 4.95 -7.94 1.58
C CYS A 172 5.88 -8.82 2.41
N ILE A 173 5.71 -8.76 3.73
CA ILE A 173 6.46 -9.55 4.73
C ILE A 173 5.63 -10.79 5.07
N PRO A 174 6.09 -12.01 4.78
CA PRO A 174 5.33 -13.22 5.12
C PRO A 174 5.35 -13.49 6.62
N GLN A 175 4.39 -14.27 7.12
CA GLN A 175 4.31 -14.70 8.52
C GLN A 175 5.63 -15.31 9.05
N ALA A 176 6.41 -15.98 8.21
CA ALA A 176 7.70 -16.56 8.58
C ALA A 176 8.71 -15.54 9.14
N HIS A 177 8.56 -14.25 8.81
CA HIS A 177 9.43 -13.16 9.27
C HIS A 177 8.79 -12.31 10.37
N ILE A 178 7.71 -12.76 11.02
CA ILE A 178 7.00 -11.95 12.02
C ILE A 178 7.85 -11.56 13.24
N ASP A 179 8.89 -12.33 13.57
CA ASP A 179 9.80 -12.03 14.69
C ASP A 179 10.90 -11.02 14.34
N MET A 180 10.92 -10.54 13.09
CA MET A 180 11.89 -9.54 12.67
C MET A 180 11.67 -8.21 13.39
N LYS A 181 12.77 -7.45 13.52
CA LYS A 181 12.72 -6.07 13.97
C LYS A 181 12.23 -5.16 12.84
N VAL A 182 11.42 -4.17 13.20
CA VAL A 182 10.92 -3.16 12.29
C VAL A 182 11.87 -1.96 12.32
N ASP A 183 12.91 -2.02 11.50
CA ASP A 183 13.86 -0.93 11.25
C ASP A 183 14.24 -0.83 9.77
N TYR A 184 14.96 0.23 9.39
CA TYR A 184 15.28 0.51 7.98
C TYR A 184 16.04 -0.63 7.29
N ASP A 185 17.07 -1.18 7.96
CA ASP A 185 17.94 -2.21 7.41
C ASP A 185 17.18 -3.54 7.27
N SER A 186 16.53 -3.99 8.35
CA SER A 186 15.83 -5.29 8.39
C SER A 186 14.72 -5.36 7.36
N LEU A 187 13.97 -4.27 7.15
CA LEU A 187 12.91 -4.22 6.13
C LEU A 187 13.46 -4.28 4.71
N THR A 188 14.59 -3.61 4.46
CA THR A 188 15.21 -3.56 3.12
C THR A 188 15.75 -4.94 2.70
N GLU A 189 16.34 -5.70 3.62
CA GLU A 189 16.90 -7.03 3.37
C GLU A 189 15.85 -8.04 2.86
N ILE A 190 14.62 -7.93 3.34
CA ILE A 190 13.53 -8.83 2.94
C ILE A 190 12.76 -8.33 1.71
N GLY A 191 13.21 -7.25 1.08
CA GLY A 191 12.55 -6.67 -0.10
C GLY A 191 11.31 -5.83 0.23
N SER A 192 11.20 -5.36 1.48
CA SER A 192 10.26 -4.32 1.87
C SER A 192 11.00 -2.99 2.09
N MET A 193 10.33 -1.99 2.64
CA MET A 193 10.96 -0.70 2.94
C MET A 193 10.22 0.05 4.04
N MET A 194 10.97 0.89 4.75
CA MET A 194 10.40 1.92 5.61
C MET A 194 9.93 3.09 4.74
N GLY A 195 8.67 3.02 4.31
CA GLY A 195 8.02 4.08 3.53
C GLY A 195 7.28 5.08 4.41
N SER A 196 6.03 5.39 4.05
CA SER A 196 5.17 6.35 4.75
C SER A 196 4.66 5.90 6.13
N GLY A 197 5.07 4.72 6.62
CA GLY A 197 4.53 4.12 7.84
C GLY A 197 3.19 3.40 7.64
N GLY A 198 2.71 3.17 6.41
CA GLY A 198 1.55 2.31 6.18
C GLY A 198 1.88 0.83 6.46
N MET A 199 1.04 0.16 7.26
CA MET A 199 1.09 -1.27 7.54
C MET A 199 -0.29 -1.91 7.29
N VAL A 200 -0.40 -2.73 6.25
CA VAL A 200 -1.63 -3.45 5.90
C VAL A 200 -1.48 -4.92 6.26
N VAL A 201 -2.29 -5.39 7.20
CA VAL A 201 -2.31 -6.78 7.65
C VAL A 201 -3.21 -7.63 6.76
N LEU A 202 -2.71 -8.77 6.31
CA LEU A 202 -3.37 -9.71 5.40
C LEU A 202 -3.52 -11.08 6.06
N ASP A 203 -4.67 -11.72 5.88
CA ASP A 203 -5.00 -13.04 6.45
C ASP A 203 -4.93 -14.16 5.38
N GLU A 204 -5.19 -15.41 5.78
CA GLU A 204 -5.16 -16.57 4.88
C GLU A 204 -6.16 -16.49 3.71
N THR A 205 -7.16 -15.61 3.79
CA THR A 205 -8.19 -15.41 2.77
C THR A 205 -7.82 -14.36 1.71
N ASP A 206 -6.69 -13.67 1.86
CA ASP A 206 -6.19 -12.73 0.88
C ASP A 206 -5.34 -13.42 -0.21
N CYS A 207 -5.55 -13.05 -1.48
CA CYS A 207 -4.76 -13.56 -2.61
C CYS A 207 -3.55 -12.66 -2.85
N MET A 208 -2.32 -13.18 -2.73
CA MET A 208 -1.11 -12.36 -2.84
C MET A 208 -0.88 -11.85 -4.28
N VAL A 209 -1.31 -12.62 -5.28
CA VAL A 209 -1.30 -12.18 -6.69
C VAL A 209 -2.24 -10.97 -6.87
N ASN A 210 -3.44 -11.03 -6.30
CA ASN A 210 -4.41 -9.93 -6.39
C ASN A 210 -3.98 -8.71 -5.59
N ILE A 211 -3.35 -8.91 -4.42
CA ILE A 211 -2.76 -7.83 -3.61
C ILE A 211 -1.66 -7.11 -4.39
N SER A 212 -0.75 -7.86 -5.03
CA SER A 212 0.30 -7.28 -5.87
C SER A 212 -0.27 -6.46 -7.03
N LYS A 213 -1.34 -6.97 -7.68
CA LYS A 213 -2.07 -6.27 -8.74
C LYS A 213 -2.68 -4.96 -8.23
N PHE A 214 -3.37 -4.99 -7.10
CA PHE A 214 -4.02 -3.81 -6.52
C PHE A 214 -3.02 -2.68 -6.22
N PHE A 215 -1.90 -3.01 -5.58
CA PHE A 215 -0.88 -2.02 -5.28
C PHE A 215 -0.18 -1.50 -6.53
N LEU A 216 0.11 -2.37 -7.49
CA LEU A 216 0.70 -1.94 -8.76
C LEU A 216 -0.26 -1.05 -9.56
N GLU A 217 -1.56 -1.37 -9.57
CA GLU A 217 -2.60 -0.55 -10.20
C GLU A 217 -2.65 0.86 -9.61
N PHE A 218 -2.59 0.98 -8.28
CA PHE A 218 -2.46 2.27 -7.61
C PHE A 218 -1.19 3.02 -8.04
N THR A 219 -0.02 2.37 -8.01
CA THR A 219 1.23 3.04 -8.40
C THR A 219 1.23 3.47 -9.87
N GLN A 220 0.56 2.71 -10.74
CA GLN A 220 0.39 3.03 -12.15
C GLN A 220 -0.54 4.23 -12.34
N SER A 221 -1.66 4.32 -11.61
CA SER A 221 -2.59 5.45 -11.67
C SER A 221 -1.94 6.74 -11.15
N GLU A 222 -1.07 6.61 -10.16
CA GLU A 222 -0.34 7.71 -9.53
C GLU A 222 0.97 8.08 -10.25
N SER A 223 1.33 7.36 -11.32
CA SER A 223 2.53 7.66 -12.09
C SER A 223 2.40 9.01 -12.81
N CYS A 224 3.41 9.88 -12.66
CA CYS A 224 3.45 11.13 -13.44
C CYS A 224 3.62 10.92 -14.95
N GLY A 225 4.01 9.71 -15.39
CA GLY A 225 4.18 9.34 -16.79
C GLY A 225 5.44 9.90 -17.48
N LYS A 226 6.39 10.46 -16.72
CA LYS A 226 7.61 11.09 -17.27
C LYS A 226 8.63 10.09 -17.82
N CYS A 227 9.05 9.11 -17.00
CA CYS A 227 10.05 8.14 -17.43
C CYS A 227 9.38 6.91 -18.07
N ILE A 228 9.95 6.46 -19.18
CA ILE A 228 9.50 5.26 -19.93
C ILE A 228 9.47 4.01 -19.04
N PRO A 229 10.52 3.66 -18.26
CA PRO A 229 10.52 2.44 -17.46
C PRO A 229 9.36 2.41 -16.47
N CYS A 230 9.14 3.48 -15.70
CA CYS A 230 7.95 3.56 -14.86
C CYS A 230 6.66 3.52 -15.70
N ARG A 231 6.44 4.48 -16.61
CA ARG A 231 5.15 4.62 -17.31
C ARG A 231 4.71 3.36 -18.06
N ILE A 232 5.63 2.70 -18.75
CA ILE A 232 5.36 1.56 -19.63
C ILE A 232 5.66 0.25 -18.92
N GLY A 233 6.75 0.15 -18.16
CA GLY A 233 7.14 -1.08 -17.48
C GLY A 233 6.12 -1.50 -16.43
N THR A 234 5.68 -0.59 -15.55
CA THR A 234 4.64 -0.95 -14.56
C THR A 234 3.30 -1.28 -15.23
N LYS A 235 3.01 -0.68 -16.40
CA LYS A 235 1.82 -1.04 -17.20
C LYS A 235 1.92 -2.46 -17.74
N ARG A 236 3.08 -2.87 -18.29
CA ARG A 236 3.29 -4.25 -18.76
C ARG A 236 3.19 -5.27 -17.62
N MET A 237 3.76 -4.95 -16.47
CA MET A 237 3.61 -5.78 -15.27
C MET A 237 2.14 -5.91 -14.85
N LEU A 238 1.37 -4.81 -14.86
CA LEU A 238 -0.05 -4.81 -14.52
C LEU A 238 -0.89 -5.62 -15.51
N GLU A 239 -0.60 -5.56 -16.81
CA GLU A 239 -1.23 -6.37 -17.84
C GLU A 239 -1.00 -7.88 -17.60
N ILE A 240 0.23 -8.27 -17.24
CA ILE A 240 0.57 -9.66 -16.91
C ILE A 240 -0.18 -10.10 -15.64
N LEU A 241 -0.15 -9.32 -14.57
CA LEU A 241 -0.87 -9.65 -13.33
C LEU A 241 -2.38 -9.75 -13.56
N THR A 242 -2.94 -8.85 -14.38
CA THR A 242 -4.36 -8.90 -14.76
C THR A 242 -4.67 -10.22 -15.46
N ARG A 243 -3.87 -10.57 -16.47
CA ARG A 243 -3.98 -11.83 -17.19
C ARG A 243 -3.92 -13.05 -16.26
N ILE A 244 -2.98 -13.08 -15.32
CA ILE A 244 -2.86 -14.15 -14.32
C ILE A 244 -4.13 -14.23 -13.45
N THR A 245 -4.61 -13.11 -12.92
CA THR A 245 -5.83 -13.06 -12.07
C THR A 245 -7.12 -13.40 -12.83
N GLU A 246 -7.10 -13.31 -14.16
CA GLU A 246 -8.24 -13.63 -15.03
C GLU A 246 -8.21 -15.07 -15.57
N GLY A 247 -7.18 -15.86 -15.24
CA GLY A 247 -7.03 -17.25 -15.70
C GLY A 247 -6.39 -17.41 -17.06
N GLU A 248 -5.89 -16.33 -17.64
CA GLU A 248 -5.20 -16.31 -18.91
C GLU A 248 -3.67 -16.34 -18.76
N GLY A 249 -3.17 -16.51 -17.53
CA GLY A 249 -1.73 -16.58 -17.24
C GLY A 249 -1.01 -17.64 -18.06
N ARG A 250 0.25 -17.35 -18.44
CA ARG A 250 1.07 -18.16 -19.34
C ARG A 250 2.33 -18.63 -18.62
N GLU A 251 2.90 -19.74 -19.11
CA GLU A 251 4.24 -20.15 -18.71
C GLU A 251 5.25 -19.05 -19.09
N GLY A 252 6.21 -18.76 -18.19
CA GLY A 252 7.15 -17.65 -18.34
C GLY A 252 6.66 -16.29 -17.82
N ASP A 253 5.38 -16.14 -17.45
CA ASP A 253 4.87 -14.86 -16.94
C ASP A 253 5.53 -14.43 -15.62
N ILE A 254 5.92 -15.40 -14.77
CA ILE A 254 6.59 -15.11 -13.50
C ILE A 254 8.00 -14.55 -13.75
N GLU A 255 8.75 -15.20 -14.63
CA GLU A 255 10.11 -14.81 -15.01
C GLU A 255 10.10 -13.41 -15.65
N LEU A 256 9.16 -13.18 -16.58
CA LEU A 256 8.99 -11.88 -17.21
C LEU A 256 8.62 -10.77 -16.22
N LEU A 257 7.80 -11.08 -15.20
CA LEU A 257 7.49 -10.11 -14.12
C LEU A 257 8.74 -9.76 -13.29
N LEU A 258 9.62 -10.73 -13.04
CA LEU A 258 10.87 -10.50 -12.31
C LEU A 258 11.82 -9.63 -13.13
N ASP A 259 12.02 -9.96 -14.40
CA ASP A 259 12.90 -9.21 -15.31
C ASP A 259 12.42 -7.76 -15.45
N LEU A 260 11.14 -7.57 -15.81
CA LEU A 260 10.54 -6.23 -15.91
C LEU A 260 10.59 -5.48 -14.58
N GLY A 261 10.33 -6.16 -13.47
CA GLY A 261 10.35 -5.55 -12.15
C GLY A 261 11.72 -5.02 -11.76
N ASN A 262 12.79 -5.76 -12.08
CA ASN A 262 14.17 -5.32 -11.84
C ASN A 262 14.55 -4.17 -12.77
N ASP A 263 14.22 -4.25 -14.07
CA ASP A 263 14.47 -3.18 -15.03
C ASP A 263 13.81 -1.86 -14.59
N VAL A 264 12.53 -1.92 -14.21
CA VAL A 264 11.79 -0.75 -13.72
C VAL A 264 12.43 -0.18 -12.47
N LYS A 265 12.84 -1.04 -11.54
CA LYS A 265 13.45 -0.65 -10.27
C LYS A 265 14.77 0.09 -10.48
N GLU A 266 15.62 -0.39 -11.38
CA GLU A 266 16.96 0.16 -11.62
C GLU A 266 16.95 1.40 -12.53
N THR A 267 16.01 1.49 -13.48
CA THR A 267 16.05 2.53 -14.52
C THR A 267 15.04 3.66 -14.33
N SER A 268 14.16 3.57 -13.33
CA SER A 268 13.19 4.63 -13.02
C SER A 268 13.84 5.90 -12.46
N LEU A 269 13.25 7.05 -12.79
CA LEU A 269 13.79 8.36 -12.43
C LEU A 269 13.71 8.68 -10.93
N CYS A 270 12.61 8.29 -10.27
CA CYS A 270 12.32 8.68 -8.89
C CYS A 270 11.93 7.49 -8.01
N GLY A 271 11.91 7.72 -6.70
CA GLY A 271 11.63 6.67 -5.70
C GLY A 271 10.31 5.93 -5.91
N LEU A 272 9.26 6.59 -6.44
CA LEU A 272 8.00 5.92 -6.78
C LEU A 272 8.22 4.84 -7.84
N GLY A 273 8.87 5.18 -8.96
CA GLY A 273 9.12 4.21 -10.04
C GLY A 273 10.07 3.11 -9.60
N MET A 274 11.11 3.45 -8.81
CA MET A 274 12.06 2.47 -8.28
C MET A 274 11.41 1.47 -7.32
N SER A 275 10.42 1.91 -6.54
CA SER A 275 9.75 1.05 -5.55
C SER A 275 8.46 0.39 -6.05
N ALA A 276 7.84 0.89 -7.11
CA ALA A 276 6.58 0.36 -7.66
C ALA A 276 6.60 -1.17 -7.93
N PRO A 277 7.71 -1.79 -8.34
CA PRO A 277 7.79 -3.25 -8.51
C PRO A 277 7.83 -4.05 -7.20
N ASN A 278 8.16 -3.45 -6.05
CA ASN A 278 8.42 -4.18 -4.81
C ASN A 278 7.25 -5.07 -4.33
N PRO A 279 5.97 -4.66 -4.39
CA PRO A 279 4.86 -5.55 -4.08
C PRO A 279 4.92 -6.83 -4.90
N VAL A 280 5.20 -6.73 -6.21
CA VAL A 280 5.28 -7.88 -7.13
C VAL A 280 6.51 -8.73 -6.85
N LEU A 281 7.69 -8.12 -6.74
CA LEU A 281 8.94 -8.84 -6.49
C LEU A 281 8.89 -9.61 -5.16
N SER A 282 8.36 -8.98 -4.10
CA SER A 282 8.22 -9.62 -2.78
C SER A 282 7.18 -10.73 -2.78
N THR A 283 6.02 -10.55 -3.43
CA THR A 283 5.00 -11.61 -3.48
C THR A 283 5.43 -12.78 -4.36
N VAL A 284 6.15 -12.55 -5.46
CA VAL A 284 6.75 -13.64 -6.23
C VAL A 284 7.81 -14.38 -5.40
N ARG A 285 8.64 -13.67 -4.63
CA ARG A 285 9.67 -14.28 -3.77
C ARG A 285 9.08 -15.21 -2.71
N TYR A 286 8.04 -14.77 -1.99
CA TYR A 286 7.51 -15.51 -0.83
C TYR A 286 6.28 -16.36 -1.13
N PHE A 287 5.51 -16.00 -2.16
CA PHE A 287 4.22 -16.62 -2.50
C PHE A 287 4.18 -17.11 -3.95
N ARG A 288 5.33 -17.49 -4.52
CA ARG A 288 5.44 -18.03 -5.89
C ARG A 288 4.41 -19.12 -6.20
N HIS A 289 4.18 -20.02 -5.25
CA HIS A 289 3.21 -21.10 -5.37
C HIS A 289 1.78 -20.61 -5.67
N GLU A 290 1.38 -19.42 -5.23
CA GLU A 290 0.08 -18.84 -5.60
C GLU A 290 0.05 -18.42 -7.07
N TYR A 291 1.13 -17.83 -7.59
CA TYR A 291 1.24 -17.51 -9.01
C TYR A 291 1.17 -18.77 -9.87
N GLU A 292 1.90 -19.82 -9.48
CA GLU A 292 1.89 -21.12 -10.15
C GLU A 292 0.50 -21.76 -10.11
N ALA A 293 -0.23 -21.65 -8.99
CA ALA A 293 -1.62 -22.12 -8.92
C ALA A 293 -2.56 -21.36 -9.88
N HIS A 294 -2.39 -20.05 -10.03
CA HIS A 294 -3.17 -19.25 -10.96
C HIS A 294 -2.84 -19.60 -12.43
N ILE A 295 -1.56 -19.83 -12.73
CA ILE A 295 -1.09 -20.09 -14.10
C ILE A 295 -1.38 -21.53 -14.53
N ASN A 296 -0.99 -22.51 -13.71
CA ASN A 296 -1.00 -23.94 -14.07
C ASN A 296 -2.35 -24.60 -13.77
N HIS A 297 -2.95 -24.28 -12.63
CA HIS A 297 -4.19 -24.93 -12.17
C HIS A 297 -5.44 -24.09 -12.44
N LYS A 298 -5.29 -22.87 -12.95
CA LYS A 298 -6.39 -21.91 -13.18
C LYS A 298 -7.30 -21.77 -11.95
N HIS A 299 -6.67 -21.76 -10.78
CA HIS A 299 -7.33 -21.78 -9.48
C HIS A 299 -6.71 -20.74 -8.55
N CYS A 300 -7.55 -20.09 -7.73
CA CYS A 300 -7.12 -19.11 -6.74
C CYS A 300 -7.25 -19.72 -5.33
N PRO A 301 -6.15 -20.07 -4.65
CA PRO A 301 -6.21 -20.72 -3.33
C PRO A 301 -6.98 -19.93 -2.28
N ALA A 302 -6.88 -18.59 -2.34
CA ALA A 302 -7.58 -17.67 -1.45
C ALA A 302 -9.05 -17.40 -1.85
N LYS A 303 -9.50 -17.91 -3.01
CA LYS A 303 -10.88 -17.80 -3.50
C LYS A 303 -11.38 -16.36 -3.73
N VAL A 304 -10.46 -15.46 -4.08
CA VAL A 304 -10.71 -14.03 -4.31
C VAL A 304 -10.91 -13.72 -5.80
N CYS A 305 -10.07 -14.27 -6.66
CA CYS A 305 -10.09 -13.99 -8.10
C CYS A 305 -11.28 -14.69 -8.78
N ARG A 306 -12.37 -13.96 -9.00
CA ARG A 306 -13.66 -14.50 -9.49
C ARG A 306 -13.55 -15.38 -10.74
N LYS A 307 -12.71 -15.01 -11.71
CA LYS A 307 -12.53 -15.74 -12.97
C LYS A 307 -11.86 -17.11 -12.78
N LEU A 308 -11.16 -17.31 -11.67
CA LEU A 308 -10.50 -18.56 -11.29
C LEU A 308 -11.35 -19.45 -10.39
N LEU A 309 -12.55 -19.00 -9.99
CA LEU A 309 -13.43 -19.77 -9.12
C LEU A 309 -14.25 -20.78 -9.90
N THR A 310 -14.52 -21.90 -9.27
CA THR A 310 -15.52 -22.88 -9.70
C THR A 310 -16.60 -22.97 -8.64
N TYR A 311 -17.87 -22.85 -9.08
CA TYR A 311 -19.02 -22.95 -8.19
C TYR A 311 -19.68 -24.31 -8.34
N PHE A 312 -20.01 -24.95 -7.23
CA PHE A 312 -20.71 -26.23 -7.20
C PHE A 312 -21.70 -26.29 -6.04
N ILE A 313 -22.62 -27.25 -6.10
CA ILE A 313 -23.70 -27.40 -5.12
C ILE A 313 -23.53 -28.72 -4.38
N ARG A 314 -23.32 -28.61 -3.06
CA ARG A 314 -23.36 -29.73 -2.10
C ARG A 314 -24.76 -30.33 -2.09
N GLN A 315 -24.86 -31.58 -2.54
CA GLN A 315 -26.17 -32.24 -2.71
C GLN A 315 -26.89 -32.48 -1.38
N ASP A 316 -26.13 -32.72 -0.32
CA ASP A 316 -26.60 -32.98 1.04
C ASP A 316 -27.14 -31.73 1.76
N LEU A 317 -26.66 -30.53 1.40
CA LEU A 317 -27.10 -29.26 1.98
C LEU A 317 -28.20 -28.55 1.16
N CYS A 318 -28.42 -29.00 -0.07
CA CYS A 318 -29.31 -28.33 -1.01
C CYS A 318 -30.77 -28.75 -0.79
N VAL A 319 -31.60 -27.81 -0.35
CA VAL A 319 -33.06 -28.03 -0.16
C VAL A 319 -33.89 -27.90 -1.45
N GLY A 320 -33.25 -27.63 -2.59
CA GLY A 320 -33.94 -27.54 -3.89
C GLY A 320 -34.94 -26.38 -4.02
N CYS A 321 -34.64 -25.23 -3.42
CA CYS A 321 -35.52 -24.04 -3.41
C CYS A 321 -35.59 -23.31 -4.76
N GLY A 322 -34.63 -23.52 -5.66
CA GLY A 322 -34.59 -22.89 -6.99
C GLY A 322 -34.07 -21.45 -7.07
N ALA A 323 -33.63 -20.86 -5.95
CA ALA A 323 -33.05 -19.52 -5.96
C ALA A 323 -31.82 -19.40 -6.89
N CYS A 324 -30.92 -20.39 -6.84
CA CYS A 324 -29.72 -20.41 -7.69
C CYS A 324 -30.04 -20.47 -9.19
N ALA A 325 -31.05 -21.24 -9.59
CA ALA A 325 -31.47 -21.35 -10.99
C ALA A 325 -32.16 -20.07 -11.48
N LYS A 326 -33.02 -19.45 -10.65
CA LYS A 326 -33.74 -18.22 -11.01
C LYS A 326 -32.81 -17.02 -11.20
N THR A 327 -31.75 -16.91 -10.40
CA THR A 327 -30.80 -15.80 -10.48
C THR A 327 -29.69 -16.03 -11.51
N CYS A 328 -29.56 -17.24 -12.08
CA CYS A 328 -28.49 -17.55 -13.02
C CYS A 328 -28.72 -16.89 -14.38
N PRO A 329 -27.86 -15.96 -14.84
CA PRO A 329 -28.06 -15.25 -16.09
C PRO A 329 -27.90 -16.13 -17.33
N THR A 330 -27.12 -17.21 -17.24
CA THR A 330 -26.87 -18.14 -18.35
C THR A 330 -27.62 -19.45 -18.24
N GLY A 331 -28.43 -19.64 -17.19
CA GLY A 331 -29.10 -20.92 -16.93
C GLY A 331 -28.18 -22.07 -16.52
N ALA A 332 -26.90 -21.81 -16.22
CA ALA A 332 -25.93 -22.81 -15.79
C ALA A 332 -26.31 -23.55 -14.50
N ALA A 333 -27.02 -22.89 -13.58
CA ALA A 333 -27.58 -23.54 -12.40
C ALA A 333 -28.98 -24.09 -12.71
N SER A 334 -29.18 -25.40 -12.56
CA SER A 334 -30.44 -26.06 -12.89
C SER A 334 -30.81 -27.17 -11.89
N GLY A 335 -32.11 -27.46 -11.79
CA GLY A 335 -32.62 -28.54 -10.95
C GLY A 335 -34.14 -28.51 -10.77
N LYS A 336 -34.72 -29.66 -10.40
CA LYS A 336 -36.17 -29.80 -10.13
C LYS A 336 -36.51 -29.26 -8.72
N LYS A 337 -37.75 -28.82 -8.51
CA LYS A 337 -38.23 -28.42 -7.17
C LYS A 337 -38.08 -29.57 -6.17
N LYS A 338 -37.65 -29.25 -4.94
CA LYS A 338 -37.44 -30.22 -3.84
C LYS A 338 -36.40 -31.32 -4.15
N LYS A 339 -35.54 -31.14 -5.15
CA LYS A 339 -34.37 -31.97 -5.39
C LYS A 339 -33.11 -31.11 -5.37
N PRO A 340 -31.94 -31.65 -5.01
CA PRO A 340 -30.67 -30.93 -5.10
C PRO A 340 -30.39 -30.41 -6.52
N HIS A 341 -29.91 -29.16 -6.61
CA HIS A 341 -29.58 -28.51 -7.88
C HIS A 341 -28.13 -28.79 -8.27
N ARG A 342 -27.76 -28.51 -9.52
CA ARG A 342 -26.40 -28.64 -10.04
C ARG A 342 -26.01 -27.39 -10.82
N ILE A 343 -24.71 -27.13 -10.90
CA ILE A 343 -24.13 -26.06 -11.73
C ILE A 343 -23.33 -26.75 -12.83
N ASP A 344 -23.69 -26.46 -14.07
CA ASP A 344 -22.87 -26.81 -15.24
C ASP A 344 -21.72 -25.81 -15.35
N THR A 345 -20.50 -26.28 -15.14
CA THR A 345 -19.30 -25.45 -15.17
C THR A 345 -18.97 -24.93 -16.57
N SER A 346 -19.39 -25.63 -17.62
CA SER A 346 -19.12 -25.22 -19.01
C SER A 346 -19.93 -23.99 -19.42
N SER A 347 -21.17 -23.87 -18.92
CA SER A 347 -22.07 -22.75 -19.19
C SER A 347 -21.97 -21.63 -18.13
N CYS A 348 -21.17 -21.83 -17.08
CA CYS A 348 -21.07 -20.91 -15.96
C CYS A 348 -20.10 -19.76 -16.23
N ILE A 349 -20.60 -18.52 -16.23
CA ILE A 349 -19.78 -17.31 -16.38
C ILE A 349 -19.12 -16.85 -15.05
N LYS A 350 -19.18 -17.68 -14.00
CA LYS A 350 -18.53 -17.45 -12.69
C LYS A 350 -18.94 -16.13 -12.01
N CYS A 351 -20.17 -15.67 -12.23
CA CYS A 351 -20.67 -14.40 -11.69
C CYS A 351 -20.90 -14.40 -10.16
N GLY A 352 -20.95 -15.56 -9.50
CA GLY A 352 -21.16 -15.68 -8.05
C GLY A 352 -22.60 -15.49 -7.58
N ALA A 353 -23.53 -15.05 -8.43
CA ALA A 353 -24.88 -14.73 -8.00
C ALA A 353 -25.65 -15.90 -7.36
N CYS A 354 -25.34 -17.15 -7.74
CA CYS A 354 -25.90 -18.33 -7.10
C CYS A 354 -25.39 -18.56 -5.67
N PHE A 355 -24.14 -18.19 -5.38
CA PHE A 355 -23.51 -18.29 -4.06
C PHE A 355 -24.15 -17.30 -3.11
N ASP A 356 -24.31 -16.04 -3.54
CA ASP A 356 -24.83 -14.95 -2.70
C ASP A 356 -26.30 -15.17 -2.28
N VAL A 357 -27.12 -15.77 -3.13
CA VAL A 357 -28.55 -16.02 -2.83
C VAL A 357 -28.79 -17.32 -2.05
N CYS A 358 -27.77 -18.15 -1.84
CA CYS A 358 -27.93 -19.46 -1.21
C CYS A 358 -28.04 -19.38 0.32
N LYS A 359 -29.28 -19.28 0.83
CA LYS A 359 -29.53 -19.19 2.29
C LYS A 359 -29.01 -20.38 3.10
N THR A 360 -28.99 -21.59 2.52
CA THR A 360 -28.49 -22.80 3.20
C THR A 360 -26.98 -22.99 3.07
N LYS A 361 -26.27 -22.07 2.40
CA LYS A 361 -24.83 -22.17 2.11
C LYS A 361 -24.44 -23.48 1.41
N ALA A 362 -25.35 -24.06 0.63
CA ALA A 362 -25.13 -25.28 -0.14
C ALA A 362 -24.33 -25.04 -1.43
N VAL A 363 -24.28 -23.80 -1.92
CA VAL A 363 -23.40 -23.41 -3.02
C VAL A 363 -22.03 -23.12 -2.42
N LEU A 364 -21.01 -23.83 -2.87
CA LEU A 364 -19.62 -23.65 -2.46
C LEU A 364 -18.82 -23.09 -3.64
N LYS A 365 -17.69 -22.46 -3.30
CA LYS A 365 -16.67 -22.01 -4.25
C LYS A 365 -15.35 -22.71 -3.95
N GLU A 366 -14.72 -23.19 -5.01
CA GLU A 366 -13.32 -23.64 -5.03
C GLU A 366 -12.53 -22.73 -5.94
#